data_AF-A0A7C4LA86-F1
#
_entry.id   AF-A0A7C4LA86-F1
#
_cell.length_a   1.000
_cell.length_b   1.000
_cell.length_c   1.000
_cell.angle_alpha   90.00
_cell.angle_beta   90.00
_cell.angle_gamma   90.00
#
_symmetry.space_group_name_H-M   'P 1'
#
loop_
_entity.id
_entity.type
_entity.pdbx_description
1 polymer ?
#
loop_
_entity_poly.entity_id
_entity_poly.type
_entity_poly.pdbx_seq_one_letter_code
_entity_poly.pdbx_strand_id
1 'polypeptide(L)'
;MTPPTDAPPREHYNPPLTARLFIGASWLLGWPLVLDGMYQRLWNAYLPLALVLRPWIGWADSLGLTPADTGWPFICLGFALIGASFGLYGRRRWGYFIGIVAGALTLAWPYLGTLLGLICLGLLALPATRRYVRPPLA
;
A
#
# COMPACT_ATOMS: atom_id res chain seq x y z
N MET A 1 44.24 -21.47 5.36
CA MET A 1 43.36 -21.09 4.24
C MET A 1 42.57 -19.88 4.68
N THR A 2 42.97 -18.70 4.22
CA THR A 2 42.27 -17.44 4.47
C THR A 2 41.03 -17.37 3.57
N PRO A 3 39.86 -16.91 4.08
CA PRO A 3 38.69 -16.74 3.23
C PRO A 3 38.97 -15.68 2.16
N PRO A 4 38.48 -15.85 0.92
CA PRO A 4 38.71 -14.91 -0.16
C PRO A 4 38.13 -13.54 0.20
N THR A 5 39.00 -12.53 0.15
CA THR A 5 38.77 -11.14 0.59
C THR A 5 38.11 -10.29 -0.51
N ASP A 6 37.47 -10.93 -1.49
CA ASP A 6 36.93 -10.29 -2.69
C ASP A 6 35.40 -10.39 -2.76
N ALA A 7 34.72 -10.36 -1.61
CA ALA A 7 33.29 -10.08 -1.64
C ALA A 7 33.12 -8.62 -2.11
N PRO A 8 32.47 -8.36 -3.26
CA PRO A 8 32.26 -6.99 -3.71
C PRO A 8 31.55 -6.23 -2.58
N PRO A 9 31.93 -4.96 -2.34
CA PRO A 9 31.31 -4.17 -1.29
C PRO A 9 29.80 -4.26 -1.46
N ARG A 10 29.10 -4.72 -0.41
CA ARG A 10 27.63 -4.70 -0.38
C ARG A 10 27.24 -3.24 -0.41
N GLU A 11 27.08 -2.69 -1.61
CA GLU A 11 26.54 -1.35 -1.84
C GLU A 11 25.26 -1.29 -1.01
N HIS A 12 25.32 -0.54 0.09
CA HIS A 12 24.14 -0.27 0.91
C HIS A 12 23.27 0.63 0.05
N TYR A 13 22.44 0.00 -0.78
CA TYR A 13 21.49 0.68 -1.65
C TYR A 13 20.44 1.34 -0.78
N ASN A 14 20.71 2.59 -0.42
CA ASN A 14 19.79 3.42 0.33
C ASN A 14 18.55 3.67 -0.56
N PRO A 15 17.34 3.20 -0.18
CA PRO A 15 16.15 3.49 -0.96
C PRO A 15 15.94 5.01 -1.01
N PRO A 16 15.56 5.56 -2.18
CA PRO A 16 15.31 6.99 -2.31
C PRO A 16 14.21 7.41 -1.34
N LEU A 17 14.23 8.67 -0.91
CA LEU A 17 13.24 9.21 0.03
C LEU A 17 11.81 8.92 -0.41
N THR A 18 11.53 8.99 -1.72
CA THR A 18 10.22 8.71 -2.29
C THR A 18 9.74 7.27 -2.08
N ALA A 19 10.65 6.29 -2.15
CA ALA A 19 10.33 4.90 -1.87
C ALA A 19 10.09 4.68 -0.37
N ARG A 20 10.83 5.35 0.51
CA ARG A 20 10.60 5.30 1.96
C ARG A 20 9.27 5.93 2.35
N LEU A 21 8.96 7.09 1.78
CA LEU A 21 7.67 7.75 1.97
C LEU A 21 6.52 6.87 1.46
N PHE A 22 6.70 6.16 0.34
CA PHE A 22 5.71 5.20 -0.13
C PHE A 22 5.53 4.05 0.86
N ILE A 23 6.61 3.49 1.40
CA ILE A 23 6.54 2.44 2.43
C ILE A 23 5.78 2.96 3.65
N GLY A 24 6.11 4.15 4.16
CA GLY A 24 5.38 4.75 5.28
C GLY A 24 3.89 4.97 4.98
N ALA A 25 3.56 5.56 3.83
CA ALA A 25 2.18 5.85 3.43
C ALA A 25 1.36 4.57 3.18
N SER A 26 1.95 3.57 2.54
CA SER A 26 1.31 2.26 2.29
C SER A 26 1.01 1.50 3.57
N TRP A 27 1.87 1.60 4.59
CA TRP A 27 1.61 1.03 5.91
C TRP A 27 0.55 1.80 6.68
N LEU A 28 0.63 3.15 6.66
CA LEU A 28 -0.33 4.02 7.33
C LEU A 28 -1.75 3.84 6.76
N LEU A 29 -1.87 3.57 5.46
CA LEU A 29 -3.15 3.27 4.81
C LEU A 29 -3.55 1.79 4.95
N GLY A 30 -2.58 0.88 4.84
CA GLY A 30 -2.81 -0.57 4.85
C GLY A 30 -3.34 -1.10 6.18
N TRP A 31 -2.83 -0.61 7.31
CA TRP A 31 -3.29 -1.09 8.62
C TRP A 31 -4.75 -0.74 8.93
N PRO A 32 -5.21 0.52 8.76
CA PRO A 32 -6.62 0.86 8.92
C PRO A 32 -7.54 0.01 8.03
N LEU A 33 -7.15 -0.26 6.77
CA LEU A 33 -7.89 -1.14 5.86
C LEU A 33 -8.03 -2.56 6.42
N VAL A 34 -6.93 -3.16 6.84
CA VAL A 34 -6.94 -4.52 7.39
C VAL A 34 -7.77 -4.58 8.67
N LEU A 35 -7.57 -3.64 9.60
CA LEU A 35 -8.28 -3.61 10.87
C LEU A 35 -9.79 -3.40 10.69
N ASP A 36 -10.18 -2.47 9.81
CA ASP A 36 -11.59 -2.23 9.52
C ASP A 36 -12.23 -3.44 8.82
N GLY A 37 -11.54 -4.05 7.84
CA GLY A 37 -12.03 -5.26 7.18
C GLY A 37 -12.11 -6.48 8.11
N MET A 38 -11.15 -6.64 9.02
CA MET A 38 -11.21 -7.68 10.06
C MET A 38 -12.36 -7.44 11.03
N TYR A 39 -12.59 -6.18 11.43
CA TYR A 39 -13.69 -5.82 12.31
C TYR A 39 -15.05 -6.08 11.66
N GLN A 40 -15.21 -5.71 10.39
CA GLN A 40 -16.37 -6.07 9.57
C GLN A 40 -16.61 -7.58 9.52
N ARG A 41 -15.54 -8.38 9.43
CA ARG A 41 -15.63 -9.85 9.38
C ARG A 41 -16.01 -10.49 10.71
N LEU A 42 -15.50 -9.94 11.81
CA LEU A 42 -15.68 -10.52 13.14
C LEU A 42 -16.98 -10.06 13.82
N TRP A 43 -17.41 -8.81 13.56
CA TRP A 43 -18.56 -8.20 14.24
C TRP A 43 -19.70 -7.79 13.30
N ASN A 44 -19.56 -8.00 11.99
CA ASN A 44 -20.52 -7.53 10.97
C ASN A 44 -20.89 -6.05 11.15
N ALA A 45 -19.90 -5.25 11.53
CA ALA A 45 -20.02 -3.83 11.85
C ALA A 45 -18.78 -3.10 11.36
N TYR A 46 -18.86 -1.79 11.20
CA TYR A 46 -17.72 -0.98 10.80
C TYR A 46 -16.97 -0.44 12.04
N LEU A 47 -15.64 -0.39 12.00
CA LEU A 47 -14.81 -0.05 13.15
C LEU A 47 -15.11 1.37 13.63
N PRO A 48 -15.47 1.64 14.91
CA PRO A 48 -16.12 2.89 15.38
C PRO A 48 -15.24 4.17 15.33
N LEU A 49 -14.72 4.49 14.16
CA LEU A 49 -14.03 5.72 13.78
C LEU A 49 -15.03 6.86 13.51
N ALA A 50 -14.57 8.11 13.51
CA ALA A 50 -15.44 9.23 13.12
C ALA A 50 -16.07 8.99 11.73
N LEU A 51 -17.35 9.33 11.57
CA LEU A 51 -18.11 9.16 10.32
C LEU A 51 -17.47 9.90 9.13
N VAL A 52 -16.76 11.01 9.42
CA VAL A 52 -15.93 11.78 8.49
C VAL A 52 -14.85 10.92 7.82
N LEU A 53 -14.36 9.90 8.52
CA LEU A 53 -13.35 8.98 7.98
C LEU A 53 -13.97 7.85 7.15
N ARG A 54 -15.30 7.77 7.08
CA ARG A 54 -16.04 6.63 6.51
C ARG A 54 -17.26 7.00 5.64
N PRO A 55 -17.22 8.03 4.78
CA PRO A 55 -18.38 8.38 3.94
C PRO A 55 -18.69 7.29 2.89
N TRP A 56 -17.76 6.37 2.64
CA TRP A 56 -17.93 5.22 1.78
C TRP A 56 -19.00 4.24 2.30
N ILE A 57 -19.29 4.25 3.61
CA ILE A 57 -20.37 3.43 4.18
C ILE A 57 -21.69 3.80 3.52
N GLY A 58 -21.98 5.09 3.32
CA GLY A 58 -23.19 5.53 2.62
C GLY A 58 -23.26 5.06 1.15
N TRP A 59 -22.10 4.92 0.49
CA TRP A 59 -22.03 4.34 -0.86
C TRP A 59 -22.29 2.83 -0.82
N ALA A 60 -21.66 2.11 0.11
CA ALA A 60 -21.87 0.67 0.30
C ALA A 60 -23.35 0.37 0.61
N ASP A 61 -23.96 1.14 1.52
CA ASP A 61 -25.37 1.02 1.89
C ASP A 61 -26.28 1.30 0.68
N SER A 62 -25.98 2.32 -0.13
CA SER A 62 -26.76 2.61 -1.34
C SER A 62 -26.67 1.53 -2.42
N LEU A 63 -25.59 0.74 -2.42
CA LEU A 63 -25.41 -0.44 -3.28
C LEU A 63 -25.99 -1.72 -2.65
N GLY A 64 -26.55 -1.64 -1.44
CA GLY A 64 -27.08 -2.79 -0.70
C GLY A 64 -26.01 -3.73 -0.17
N LEU A 65 -24.76 -3.27 -0.05
CA LEU A 65 -23.65 -4.08 0.46
C LEU A 65 -23.66 -4.10 1.98
N THR A 66 -23.49 -5.28 2.55
CA THR A 66 -23.33 -5.43 4.00
C THR A 66 -21.85 -5.24 4.40
N PRO A 67 -21.56 -4.95 5.69
CA PRO A 67 -20.18 -4.90 6.18
C PRO A 67 -19.40 -6.18 5.86
N ALA A 68 -20.04 -7.35 5.96
CA ALA A 68 -19.41 -8.63 5.64
C ALA A 68 -18.92 -8.72 4.18
N ASP A 69 -19.63 -8.10 3.24
CA ASP A 69 -19.30 -8.11 1.82
C ASP A 69 -18.05 -7.27 1.53
N THR A 70 -17.89 -6.14 2.24
CA THR A 70 -16.76 -5.23 2.06
C THR A 70 -15.50 -5.64 2.83
N GLY A 71 -15.62 -6.50 3.85
CA GLY A 71 -14.51 -6.86 4.73
C GLY A 71 -13.32 -7.54 4.03
N TRP A 72 -13.57 -8.53 3.17
CA TRP A 72 -12.49 -9.19 2.40
C TRP A 72 -11.77 -8.22 1.45
N PRO A 73 -12.49 -7.43 0.62
CA PRO A 73 -11.87 -6.40 -0.21
C PRO A 73 -10.91 -5.49 0.56
N PHE A 74 -11.29 -5.00 1.74
CA PHE A 74 -10.42 -4.15 2.55
C PHE A 74 -9.18 -4.86 3.08
N ILE A 75 -9.34 -6.09 3.58
CA ILE A 75 -8.21 -6.91 4.03
C ILE A 75 -7.23 -7.15 2.88
N CYS A 76 -7.72 -7.58 1.72
CA CYS A 76 -6.92 -7.83 0.53
C CYS A 76 -6.21 -6.57 0.06
N LEU A 77 -6.90 -5.43 0.02
CA LEU A 77 -6.33 -4.15 -0.40
C LEU A 77 -5.24 -3.66 0.57
N GLY A 78 -5.47 -3.78 1.88
CA GLY A 78 -4.51 -3.40 2.90
C GLY A 78 -3.25 -4.26 2.87
N PHE A 79 -3.39 -5.58 2.77
CA PHE A 79 -2.23 -6.47 2.58
C PHE A 79 -1.55 -6.28 1.23
N ALA A 80 -2.27 -5.92 0.17
CA ALA A 80 -1.67 -5.61 -1.12
C ALA A 80 -0.75 -4.38 -1.04
N LEU A 81 -1.16 -3.31 -0.32
CA LEU A 81 -0.31 -2.14 -0.07
C LEU A 81 0.93 -2.49 0.76
N ILE A 82 0.75 -3.22 1.86
CA ILE A 82 1.86 -3.66 2.72
C ILE A 82 2.81 -4.57 1.93
N GLY A 83 2.28 -5.53 1.18
CA GLY A 83 3.05 -6.41 0.29
C GLY A 83 3.78 -5.66 -0.81
N ALA A 84 3.14 -4.64 -1.41
CA ALA A 84 3.77 -3.76 -2.39
C ALA A 84 4.97 -3.02 -1.81
N SER A 85 4.93 -2.63 -0.53
CA SER A 85 6.04 -1.99 0.16
C SER A 85 7.27 -2.91 0.24
N PHE A 86 7.09 -4.20 0.55
CA PHE A 86 8.15 -5.20 0.55
C PHE A 86 8.70 -5.45 -0.85
N GLY A 87 7.81 -5.57 -1.84
CA GLY A 87 8.20 -5.71 -3.23
C GLY A 87 9.00 -4.50 -3.72
N LEU A 88 8.62 -3.28 -3.34
CA LEU A 88 9.32 -2.05 -3.68
C LEU A 88 10.69 -1.99 -3.00
N TYR A 89 10.77 -2.31 -1.70
CA TYR A 89 12.03 -2.40 -0.95
C TYR A 89 13.00 -3.40 -1.59
N GLY A 90 12.49 -4.56 -2.03
CA GLY A 90 13.24 -5.56 -2.78
C GLY A 90 13.47 -5.23 -4.26
N ARG A 91 13.15 -4.01 -4.72
CA ARG A 91 13.26 -3.53 -6.11
C ARG A 91 12.56 -4.43 -7.13
N ARG A 92 11.48 -5.11 -6.72
CA ARG A 92 10.72 -6.02 -7.57
C ARG A 92 9.67 -5.26 -8.36
N ARG A 93 9.61 -5.52 -9.67
CA ARG A 93 8.61 -4.92 -10.58
C ARG A 93 7.18 -5.21 -10.12
N TRP A 94 6.91 -6.39 -9.57
CA TRP A 94 5.59 -6.75 -9.08
C TRP A 94 5.13 -5.83 -7.94
N GLY A 95 6.02 -5.47 -7.00
CA GLY A 95 5.67 -4.56 -5.90
C GLY A 95 5.26 -3.17 -6.38
N TYR A 96 5.91 -2.67 -7.42
CA TYR A 96 5.55 -1.41 -8.07
C TYR A 96 4.16 -1.48 -8.72
N PHE A 97 3.87 -2.53 -9.48
CA PHE A 97 2.55 -2.68 -10.12
C PHE A 97 1.43 -2.88 -9.11
N ILE A 98 1.63 -3.72 -8.09
CA ILE A 98 0.65 -3.89 -7.00
C ILE A 98 0.43 -2.55 -6.29
N GLY A 99 1.50 -1.78 -6.02
CA GLY A 99 1.38 -0.45 -5.42
C GLY A 99 0.56 0.53 -6.24
N ILE A 100 0.69 0.51 -7.59
CA ILE A 100 -0.14 1.33 -8.48
C ILE A 100 -1.60 0.87 -8.44
N VAL A 101 -1.85 -0.43 -8.61
CA VAL A 101 -3.22 -0.97 -8.65
C VAL A 101 -3.92 -0.75 -7.32
N ALA A 102 -3.27 -1.09 -6.22
CA ALA A 102 -3.81 -0.88 -4.88
C ALA A 102 -3.99 0.62 -4.58
N GLY A 103 -3.03 1.48 -4.96
CA GLY A 103 -3.17 2.94 -4.86
C GLY A 103 -4.37 3.47 -5.65
N ALA A 104 -4.58 3.00 -6.88
CA ALA A 104 -5.73 3.39 -7.69
C ALA A 104 -7.05 2.91 -7.07
N LEU A 105 -7.12 1.67 -6.57
CA LEU A 105 -8.29 1.14 -5.88
C LEU A 105 -8.60 1.91 -4.59
N THR A 106 -7.59 2.39 -3.88
CA THR A 106 -7.81 3.24 -2.68
C THR A 106 -8.41 4.60 -3.00
N LEU A 107 -8.38 5.06 -4.26
CA LEU A 107 -9.09 6.29 -4.66
C LEU A 107 -10.62 6.12 -4.64
N ALA A 108 -11.11 4.89 -4.77
CA ALA A 108 -12.53 4.60 -4.52
C ALA A 108 -12.88 4.74 -3.03
N TRP A 109 -11.87 4.86 -2.16
CA TRP A 109 -12.05 5.08 -0.73
C TRP A 109 -11.88 6.57 -0.36
N PRO A 110 -12.97 7.34 -0.24
CA PRO A 110 -12.94 8.78 0.02
C PRO A 110 -12.16 9.23 1.28
N TYR A 111 -11.77 10.51 1.27
CA TYR A 111 -10.92 11.19 2.25
C TYR A 111 -9.54 10.56 2.42
N LEU A 112 -9.36 9.74 3.45
CA LEU A 112 -8.06 9.25 3.88
C LEU A 112 -7.47 8.29 2.84
N GLY A 113 -8.31 7.44 2.23
CA GLY A 113 -7.92 6.58 1.12
C GLY A 113 -7.54 7.37 -0.13
N THR A 114 -8.33 8.39 -0.51
CA THR A 114 -8.00 9.25 -1.65
C THR A 114 -6.70 10.04 -1.44
N LEU A 115 -6.51 10.65 -0.27
CA LEU A 115 -5.34 11.49 0.00
C LEU A 115 -4.07 10.64 0.06
N LEU A 116 -4.07 9.54 0.81
CA LEU A 116 -2.93 8.63 0.89
C LEU A 116 -2.72 7.84 -0.41
N GLY A 117 -3.79 7.48 -1.12
CA GLY A 117 -3.74 6.85 -2.43
C GLY A 117 -3.08 7.75 -3.47
N LEU A 118 -3.45 9.03 -3.53
CA LEU A 118 -2.80 10.03 -4.39
C LEU A 118 -1.34 10.24 -4.01
N ILE A 119 -1.01 10.30 -2.72
CA ILE A 119 0.38 10.38 -2.25
C ILE A 119 1.15 9.14 -2.72
N CYS A 120 0.63 7.94 -2.52
CA CYS A 120 1.25 6.69 -2.95
C CYS A 120 1.48 6.67 -4.47
N LEU A 121 0.46 7.03 -5.26
CA LEU A 121 0.57 7.10 -6.72
C LEU A 121 1.57 8.17 -7.18
N GLY A 122 1.54 9.36 -6.58
CA GLY A 122 2.49 10.43 -6.86
C GLY A 122 3.93 10.01 -6.56
N LEU A 123 4.15 9.34 -5.42
CA LEU A 123 5.46 8.80 -5.03
C LEU A 123 5.94 7.71 -5.99
N LEU A 124 5.06 6.85 -6.49
CA LEU A 124 5.38 5.83 -7.50
C LEU A 124 5.58 6.42 -8.91
N ALA A 125 4.94 7.55 -9.23
CA ALA A 125 5.08 8.24 -10.50
C ALA A 125 6.40 9.01 -10.62
N LEU A 126 7.01 9.41 -9.49
CA LEU A 126 8.26 10.15 -9.48
C LEU A 126 9.41 9.37 -10.15
N PRO A 127 10.26 10.06 -10.95
CA PRO A 127 11.32 9.42 -11.72
C PRO A 127 12.34 8.69 -10.82
N ALA A 128 12.58 9.20 -9.60
CA ALA A 128 13.45 8.55 -8.62
C ALA A 128 12.96 7.13 -8.27
N THR A 129 11.67 6.97 -8.00
CA THR A 129 11.07 5.66 -7.66
C THR A 129 11.02 4.74 -8.87
N ARG A 130 10.72 5.28 -10.07
CA ARG A 130 10.71 4.50 -11.31
C ARG A 130 12.09 3.94 -11.67
N ARG A 131 13.14 4.76 -11.55
CA ARG A 131 14.55 4.35 -11.75
C ARG A 131 15.03 3.37 -10.68
N TYR A 132 14.53 3.50 -9.46
CA TYR A 132 14.87 2.58 -8.38
C TYR A 132 14.39 1.14 -8.67
N VAL A 133 13.19 0.97 -9.23
CA VAL A 133 12.61 -0.34 -9.57
C VAL A 133 13.10 -0.89 -10.92
N ARG A 134 13.41 0.00 -11.87
CA ARG A 134 14.05 -0.37 -13.15
C ARG A 134 15.45 0.23 -13.19
N PRO A 135 16.46 -0.42 -12.56
CA PRO A 135 17.84 -0.03 -12.82
C PRO A 135 18.09 -0.10 -14.33
N PRO A 136 18.81 0.88 -14.92
CA PRO A 136 19.35 0.69 -16.25
C PRO A 136 20.17 -0.61 -16.24
N LEU A 137 19.99 -1.44 -17.27
CA LEU A 137 20.83 -2.60 -17.50
C LEU A 137 22.26 -2.06 -17.59
N ALA A 138 23.10 -2.40 -16.61
CA ALA A 138 24.54 -2.20 -16.67
C ALA A 138 25.14 -3.20 -17.66
#